data_AF-A0A9D8T7W7-F1
#
_entry.id   AF-A0A9D8T7W7-F1
#
_cell.length_a   1.000
_cell.length_b   1.000
_cell.length_c   1.000
_cell.angle_alpha   90.00
_cell.angle_beta   90.00
_cell.angle_gamma   90.00
#
_symmetry.space_group_name_H-M   'P 1'
#
loop_
_entity.id
_entity.type
_entity.pdbx_description
1 polymer ?
#
loop_
_entity_poly.entity_id
_entity_poly.type
_entity_poly.pdbx_seq_one_letter_code
_entity_poly.pdbx_strand_id
1 'polypeptide(L)'
;QASAVAHAVGVTDAAVSKAKKIGRISTFENSKGKAMYHLETAKREFYANRNPSKVTTATTGQKAAGLTDFEARLSAKKNFGDDGEPLSDSEVFDFGKERAAREHFAAEMAKIKTDEMKGLLVDKLKASQKVYELASSVKDRLLSIHLKVASSCMAPLESALVDSGLSNDTVRNALSIGHIEKIIGEVVRKNVIDSLRDIISKEQENFV
;
A
#
# COMPACT_ATOMS: atom_id res chain seq x y z
N GLN A 1 -41.32 -24.51 -4.85
CA GLN A 1 -41.10 -23.05 -5.00
C GLN A 1 -39.92 -22.75 -5.92
N ALA A 2 -38.77 -23.43 -5.80
CA ALA A 2 -37.76 -23.45 -6.86
C ALA A 2 -38.37 -23.83 -8.22
N SER A 3 -39.29 -24.80 -8.23
CA SER A 3 -40.13 -25.17 -9.38
C SER A 3 -40.88 -24.03 -10.08
N ALA A 4 -41.39 -23.03 -9.35
CA ALA A 4 -42.12 -21.90 -9.96
C ALA A 4 -41.17 -20.95 -10.70
N VAL A 5 -40.01 -20.66 -10.11
CA VAL A 5 -38.94 -19.87 -10.73
C VAL A 5 -38.33 -20.65 -11.90
N ALA A 6 -38.12 -21.95 -11.75
CA ALA A 6 -37.61 -22.84 -12.77
C ALA A 6 -38.50 -22.86 -14.01
N HIS A 7 -39.82 -22.95 -13.82
CA HIS A 7 -40.81 -22.85 -14.91
C HIS A 7 -40.82 -21.44 -15.55
N ALA A 8 -40.80 -20.37 -14.75
CA ALA A 8 -40.80 -19.00 -15.25
C ALA A 8 -39.54 -18.62 -16.04
N VAL A 9 -38.41 -19.27 -15.74
CA VAL A 9 -37.11 -19.07 -16.39
C VAL A 9 -36.87 -20.12 -17.49
N GLY A 10 -37.60 -21.23 -17.52
CA GLY A 10 -37.42 -22.30 -18.50
C GLY A 10 -36.16 -23.14 -18.26
N VAL A 11 -35.81 -23.37 -16.99
CA VAL A 11 -34.65 -24.17 -16.54
C VAL A 11 -35.09 -25.21 -15.51
N THR A 12 -34.19 -26.11 -15.11
CA THR A 12 -34.47 -27.12 -14.08
C THR A 12 -34.35 -26.57 -12.66
N ASP A 13 -35.06 -27.16 -11.70
CA ASP A 13 -34.99 -26.80 -10.27
C ASP A 13 -33.57 -26.86 -9.69
N ALA A 14 -32.77 -27.81 -10.19
CA ALA A 14 -31.35 -27.93 -9.83
C ALA A 14 -30.53 -26.72 -10.31
N ALA A 15 -30.84 -26.17 -11.49
CA ALA A 15 -30.17 -24.98 -12.00
C ALA A 15 -30.48 -23.73 -11.17
N VAL A 16 -31.72 -23.57 -10.72
CA VAL A 16 -32.13 -22.48 -9.81
C VAL A 16 -31.45 -22.62 -8.44
N SER A 17 -31.35 -23.85 -7.92
CA SER A 17 -30.66 -24.13 -6.65
C SER A 17 -29.14 -23.85 -6.73
N LYS A 18 -28.50 -24.20 -7.84
CA LYS A 18 -27.09 -23.87 -8.13
C LYS A 18 -26.90 -22.35 -8.27
N ALA A 19 -27.82 -21.67 -8.94
CA ALA A 19 -27.78 -20.21 -9.08
C ALA A 19 -27.89 -19.50 -7.72
N LYS A 20 -28.74 -19.97 -6.80
CA LYS A 20 -28.77 -19.49 -5.42
C LYS A 20 -27.41 -19.71 -4.71
N LYS A 21 -26.83 -20.90 -4.81
CA LYS A 21 -25.56 -21.24 -4.13
C LYS A 21 -24.39 -20.36 -4.58
N ILE A 22 -24.39 -19.94 -5.84
CA ILE A 22 -23.35 -19.07 -6.43
C ILE A 22 -23.65 -17.57 -6.16
N GLY A 23 -24.80 -17.25 -5.55
CA GLY A 23 -25.21 -15.86 -5.27
C GLY A 23 -25.76 -15.12 -6.49
N ARG A 24 -26.20 -15.85 -7.53
CA ARG A 24 -26.75 -15.26 -8.76
C ARG A 24 -28.19 -14.77 -8.62
N ILE A 25 -28.94 -15.36 -7.69
CA ILE A 25 -30.34 -15.01 -7.39
C ILE A 25 -30.46 -14.75 -5.89
N SER A 26 -31.11 -13.66 -5.52
CA SER A 26 -31.42 -13.27 -4.15
C SER A 26 -32.63 -14.05 -3.60
N THR A 27 -32.64 -14.24 -2.28
CA THR A 27 -33.77 -14.84 -1.55
C THR A 27 -34.10 -14.00 -0.33
N PHE A 28 -35.38 -13.93 0.01
CA PHE A 28 -35.85 -13.27 1.23
C PHE A 28 -36.48 -14.30 2.18
N GLU A 29 -36.57 -13.97 3.46
CA GLU A 29 -37.17 -14.87 4.46
C GLU A 29 -38.66 -14.51 4.65
N ASN A 30 -39.52 -15.53 4.63
CA ASN A 30 -40.92 -15.37 5.02
C ASN A 30 -41.04 -15.28 6.57
N SER A 31 -42.20 -14.89 7.07
CA SER A 31 -42.58 -14.90 8.50
C SER A 31 -42.36 -16.25 9.22
N LYS A 32 -42.15 -17.33 8.47
CA LYS A 32 -41.83 -18.68 8.97
C LYS A 32 -40.33 -19.04 8.87
N GLY A 33 -39.45 -18.07 8.62
CA GLY A 33 -38.00 -18.27 8.49
C GLY A 33 -37.56 -19.11 7.28
N LYS A 34 -38.45 -19.32 6.30
CA LYS A 34 -38.14 -20.08 5.07
C LYS A 34 -37.74 -19.12 3.96
N ALA A 35 -36.63 -19.41 3.29
CA ALA A 35 -36.14 -18.65 2.14
C ALA A 35 -37.08 -18.82 0.93
N MET A 36 -37.65 -17.71 0.46
CA MET A 36 -38.50 -17.61 -0.72
C MET A 36 -37.83 -16.73 -1.79
N TYR A 37 -38.32 -16.87 -3.02
CA TYR A 37 -37.87 -16.10 -4.17
C TYR A 37 -38.97 -15.11 -4.58
N HIS A 38 -38.60 -13.88 -4.92
CA HIS A 38 -39.51 -13.00 -5.67
C HIS A 38 -39.47 -13.42 -7.13
N LEU A 39 -40.61 -13.85 -7.69
CA LEU A 39 -40.64 -14.50 -9.01
C LEU A 39 -40.06 -13.60 -10.12
N GLU A 40 -40.45 -12.33 -10.15
CA GLU A 40 -40.02 -11.36 -11.17
C GLU A 40 -38.56 -10.95 -10.97
N THR A 41 -38.17 -10.60 -9.74
CA THR A 41 -36.79 -10.25 -9.39
C THR A 41 -35.84 -11.40 -9.65
N ALA A 42 -36.22 -12.63 -9.28
CA ALA A 42 -35.40 -13.82 -9.48
C ALA A 42 -35.23 -14.14 -10.97
N LYS A 43 -36.27 -13.96 -11.79
CA LYS A 43 -36.18 -14.11 -13.24
C LYS A 43 -35.20 -13.08 -13.83
N ARG A 44 -35.30 -11.82 -13.40
CA ARG A 44 -34.42 -10.73 -13.83
C ARG A 44 -32.96 -10.98 -13.45
N GLU A 45 -32.68 -11.19 -12.16
CA GLU A 45 -31.33 -11.46 -11.65
C GLU A 45 -30.72 -12.72 -12.27
N PHE A 46 -31.54 -13.74 -12.54
CA PHE A 46 -31.05 -14.93 -13.22
C PHE A 46 -30.46 -14.57 -14.59
N TYR A 47 -31.12 -13.75 -15.40
CA TYR A 47 -30.59 -13.37 -16.72
C TYR A 47 -29.51 -12.30 -16.64
N ALA A 48 -29.64 -11.30 -15.78
CA ALA A 48 -28.68 -10.21 -15.62
C ALA A 48 -27.31 -10.68 -15.11
N ASN A 49 -27.29 -11.55 -14.09
CA ASN A 49 -26.05 -12.07 -13.50
C ASN A 49 -25.55 -13.34 -14.19
N ARG A 50 -25.96 -13.57 -15.45
CA ARG A 50 -25.56 -14.74 -16.23
C ARG A 50 -24.15 -14.53 -16.78
N ASN A 51 -23.24 -15.47 -16.49
CA ASN A 51 -21.93 -15.47 -17.12
C ASN A 51 -22.04 -15.93 -18.60
N PRO A 52 -21.81 -15.05 -19.59
CA PRO A 52 -21.94 -15.39 -21.01
C PRO A 52 -20.94 -16.47 -21.45
N SER A 53 -19.74 -16.49 -20.86
CA SER A 53 -18.66 -17.44 -21.22
C SER A 53 -18.96 -18.89 -20.85
N LYS A 54 -19.97 -19.12 -20.00
CA LYS A 54 -20.37 -20.46 -19.54
C LYS A 54 -21.67 -20.95 -20.20
N VAL A 55 -22.27 -20.17 -21.10
CA VAL A 55 -23.43 -20.60 -21.88
C VAL A 55 -22.90 -21.37 -23.09
N THR A 56 -23.07 -22.68 -23.09
CA THR A 56 -22.64 -23.55 -24.20
C THR A 56 -23.82 -24.13 -24.98
N THR A 57 -25.00 -24.24 -24.36
CA THR A 57 -26.21 -24.82 -24.96
C THR A 57 -27.44 -23.98 -24.60
N ALA A 58 -28.44 -23.98 -25.47
CA ALA A 58 -29.73 -23.36 -25.21
C ALA A 58 -30.43 -24.02 -24.00
N THR A 59 -31.07 -23.20 -23.16
CA THR A 59 -31.91 -23.73 -22.06
C THR A 59 -33.15 -24.43 -22.61
N THR A 60 -33.81 -25.25 -21.80
CA THR A 60 -35.03 -25.96 -22.19
C THR A 60 -36.11 -25.00 -22.70
N GLY A 61 -36.29 -23.84 -22.04
CA GLY A 61 -37.19 -22.79 -22.50
C GLY A 61 -36.77 -22.14 -23.82
N GLN A 62 -35.47 -21.93 -24.04
CA GLN A 62 -34.96 -21.40 -25.30
C GLN A 62 -35.13 -22.38 -26.47
N LYS A 63 -34.91 -23.68 -26.23
CA LYS A 63 -35.17 -24.74 -27.21
C LYS A 63 -36.64 -24.84 -27.56
N ALA A 64 -37.54 -24.70 -26.57
CA ALA A 64 -38.97 -24.66 -26.79
C ALA A 64 -39.41 -23.42 -27.61
N ALA A 65 -38.68 -22.31 -27.50
CA ALA A 65 -38.87 -21.10 -28.32
C ALA A 65 -38.18 -21.17 -29.70
N GLY A 66 -37.59 -22.31 -30.06
CA GLY A 66 -36.95 -22.51 -31.37
C GLY A 66 -35.53 -21.94 -31.50
N LEU A 67 -34.90 -21.47 -30.41
CA LEU A 67 -33.53 -20.96 -30.46
C LEU A 67 -32.53 -22.11 -30.63
N THR A 68 -31.59 -21.92 -31.56
CA THR A 68 -30.44 -22.80 -31.72
C THR A 68 -29.40 -22.59 -30.63
N ASP A 69 -28.54 -23.57 -30.38
CA ASP A 69 -27.44 -23.45 -29.41
C ASP A 69 -26.48 -22.29 -29.76
N PHE A 70 -26.35 -21.96 -31.05
CA PHE A 70 -25.56 -20.83 -31.52
C PHE A 70 -26.22 -19.49 -31.15
N GLU A 71 -27.51 -19.33 -31.40
CA GLU A 71 -28.27 -18.12 -31.04
C GLU A 71 -28.38 -17.95 -29.52
N ALA A 72 -28.43 -19.05 -28.77
CA ALA A 72 -28.39 -19.01 -27.30
C ALA A 72 -27.06 -18.47 -26.77
N ARG A 73 -25.93 -18.80 -27.42
CA ARG A 73 -24.61 -18.24 -27.09
C ARG A 73 -24.52 -16.76 -27.47
N LEU A 74 -25.08 -16.38 -28.61
CA LEU A 74 -25.06 -15.00 -29.10
C LEU A 74 -25.94 -14.09 -28.23
N SER A 75 -27.15 -14.56 -27.88
CA SER A 75 -28.06 -13.88 -26.96
C SER A 75 -27.56 -13.85 -25.52
N ALA A 76 -26.68 -14.78 -25.13
CA ALA A 76 -26.02 -14.72 -23.83
C ALA A 76 -25.03 -13.58 -23.69
N LYS A 77 -24.45 -13.10 -24.79
CA LYS A 77 -23.55 -11.93 -24.80
C LYS A 77 -24.29 -10.59 -24.73
N LYS A 78 -25.61 -10.56 -24.95
CA LYS A 78 -26.41 -9.35 -24.76
C LYS A 78 -26.70 -9.18 -23.27
N ASN A 79 -26.16 -8.12 -22.67
CA ASN A 79 -26.51 -7.71 -21.33
C ASN A 79 -27.85 -6.96 -21.38
N PHE A 80 -28.77 -7.30 -20.49
CA PHE A 80 -30.08 -6.65 -20.38
C PHE A 80 -30.08 -5.76 -19.12
N GLY A 81 -30.63 -4.56 -19.26
CA GLY A 81 -30.76 -3.57 -18.20
C GLY A 81 -31.80 -3.95 -17.15
N ASP A 82 -31.95 -3.12 -16.12
CA ASP A 82 -32.92 -3.34 -15.03
C ASP A 82 -34.39 -3.33 -15.51
N ASP A 83 -34.61 -2.72 -16.68
CA ASP A 83 -35.85 -2.52 -17.44
C ASP A 83 -36.09 -3.59 -18.54
N GLY A 84 -35.14 -4.48 -18.79
CA GLY A 84 -35.25 -5.52 -19.83
C GLY A 84 -34.94 -5.04 -21.25
N GLU A 85 -34.48 -3.80 -21.42
CA GLU A 85 -33.93 -3.33 -22.69
C GLU A 85 -32.46 -3.79 -22.85
N PRO A 86 -32.00 -4.02 -24.09
CA PRO A 86 -30.59 -4.29 -24.33
C PRO A 86 -29.76 -3.08 -23.91
N LEU A 87 -28.86 -3.26 -22.94
CA LEU A 87 -27.95 -2.20 -22.49
C LEU A 87 -27.09 -1.73 -23.67
N SER A 88 -26.88 -0.41 -23.74
CA SER A 88 -25.95 0.19 -24.68
C SER A 88 -24.53 -0.34 -24.46
N ASP A 89 -23.69 -0.45 -25.49
CA ASP A 89 -22.31 -0.96 -25.38
C ASP A 89 -21.46 -0.22 -24.32
N SER A 90 -21.85 1.01 -23.95
CA SER A 90 -21.27 1.82 -22.88
C SER A 90 -21.58 1.35 -21.45
N GLU A 91 -22.65 0.58 -21.24
CA GLU A 91 -23.12 0.11 -19.92
C GLU A 91 -22.86 -1.40 -19.73
N VAL A 92 -22.27 -2.05 -20.72
CA VAL A 92 -21.87 -3.46 -20.69
C VAL A 92 -20.73 -3.63 -19.70
N PHE A 93 -21.07 -4.13 -18.52
CA PHE A 93 -20.11 -4.61 -17.53
C PHE A 93 -19.23 -5.71 -18.15
N ASP A 94 -18.00 -5.35 -18.52
CA ASP A 94 -17.07 -6.24 -19.19
C ASP A 94 -16.34 -7.13 -18.17
N PHE A 95 -16.93 -8.29 -17.91
CA PHE A 95 -16.35 -9.33 -17.06
C PHE A 95 -14.93 -9.73 -17.48
N GLY A 96 -14.54 -9.53 -18.75
CA GLY A 96 -13.18 -9.74 -19.23
C GLY A 96 -12.20 -8.73 -18.65
N LYS A 97 -12.55 -7.44 -18.68
CA LYS A 97 -11.74 -6.35 -18.08
C LYS A 97 -11.61 -6.51 -16.58
N GLU A 98 -12.70 -6.84 -15.88
CA GLU A 98 -12.63 -7.07 -14.44
C GLU A 98 -11.76 -8.26 -14.06
N ARG A 99 -11.86 -9.35 -14.82
CA ARG A 99 -11.04 -10.53 -14.59
C ARG A 99 -9.57 -10.22 -14.85
N ALA A 100 -9.25 -9.52 -15.93
CA ALA A 100 -7.90 -9.08 -16.23
C ALA A 100 -7.34 -8.18 -15.12
N ALA A 101 -8.15 -7.23 -14.61
CA ALA A 101 -7.76 -6.37 -13.50
C ALA A 101 -7.48 -7.21 -12.22
N ARG A 102 -8.37 -8.13 -11.86
CA ARG A 102 -8.16 -9.02 -10.70
C ARG A 102 -6.92 -9.90 -10.84
N GLU A 103 -6.69 -10.47 -12.02
CA GLU A 103 -5.51 -11.29 -12.30
C GLU A 103 -4.22 -10.44 -12.24
N HIS A 104 -4.25 -9.22 -12.74
CA HIS A 104 -3.14 -8.27 -12.64
C HIS A 104 -2.82 -7.91 -11.18
N PHE A 105 -3.82 -7.52 -10.39
CA PHE A 105 -3.63 -7.23 -8.98
C PHE A 105 -3.11 -8.45 -8.20
N ALA A 106 -3.60 -9.65 -8.51
CA ALA A 106 -3.09 -10.87 -7.91
C ALA A 106 -1.62 -11.13 -8.25
N ALA A 107 -1.21 -10.88 -9.50
CA ALA A 107 0.17 -11.01 -9.94
C ALA A 107 1.10 -9.98 -9.26
N GLU A 108 0.67 -8.72 -9.15
CA GLU A 108 1.43 -7.68 -8.45
C GLU A 108 1.60 -8.01 -6.96
N MET A 109 0.53 -8.46 -6.29
CA MET A 109 0.60 -8.88 -4.89
C MET A 109 1.51 -10.11 -4.70
N ALA A 110 1.52 -11.04 -5.65
CA ALA A 110 2.43 -12.17 -5.63
C ALA A 110 3.89 -11.72 -5.76
N LYS A 111 4.16 -10.76 -6.66
CA LYS A 111 5.49 -10.17 -6.84
C LYS A 111 5.99 -9.49 -5.56
N ILE A 112 5.17 -8.64 -4.95
CA ILE A 112 5.50 -7.95 -3.68
C ILE A 112 5.85 -8.99 -2.59
N LYS A 113 5.05 -10.05 -2.45
CA LYS A 113 5.33 -11.12 -1.48
C LYS A 113 6.63 -11.86 -1.77
N THR A 114 6.96 -12.11 -3.04
CA THR A 114 8.24 -12.72 -3.39
C THR A 114 9.42 -11.82 -3.07
N ASP A 115 9.28 -10.51 -3.27
CA ASP A 115 10.33 -9.53 -2.97
C ASP A 115 10.49 -9.33 -1.45
N GLU A 116 9.40 -9.44 -0.68
CA GLU A 116 9.42 -9.48 0.79
C GLU A 116 10.14 -10.73 1.31
N MET A 117 9.82 -11.92 0.77
CA MET A 117 10.49 -13.17 1.14
C MET A 117 11.98 -13.18 0.77
N LYS A 118 12.35 -12.53 -0.33
CA LYS A 118 13.76 -12.34 -0.73
C LYS A 118 14.48 -11.29 0.13
N GLY A 119 13.78 -10.57 1.00
CA GLY A 119 14.35 -9.52 1.84
C GLY A 119 14.75 -8.26 1.08
N LEU A 120 14.21 -8.05 -0.13
CA LEU A 120 14.47 -6.85 -0.95
C LEU A 120 13.64 -5.65 -0.50
N LEU A 121 12.53 -5.90 0.19
CA LEU A 121 11.64 -4.87 0.71
C LEU A 121 11.96 -4.58 2.18
N VAL A 122 12.11 -3.29 2.49
CA VAL A 122 12.27 -2.80 3.87
C VAL A 122 11.06 -1.96 4.22
N ASP A 123 10.55 -2.16 5.44
CA ASP A 123 9.48 -1.33 5.99
C ASP A 123 9.92 0.14 6.01
N LYS A 124 9.14 0.98 5.32
CA LYS A 124 9.37 2.42 5.19
C LYS A 124 9.53 3.10 6.55
N LEU A 125 8.71 2.73 7.54
CA LEU A 125 8.76 3.35 8.86
C LEU A 125 10.06 3.00 9.58
N LYS A 126 10.48 1.74 9.54
CA LYS A 126 11.75 1.29 10.15
C LYS A 126 12.95 1.91 9.46
N ALA A 127 12.94 1.99 8.14
CA ALA A 127 14.02 2.62 7.38
C ALA A 127 14.14 4.11 7.74
N SER A 128 13.01 4.83 7.78
CA SER A 128 12.98 6.24 8.15
C SER A 128 13.47 6.46 9.58
N GLN A 129 13.00 5.66 10.54
CA GLN A 129 13.46 5.72 11.93
C GLN A 129 14.97 5.52 12.04
N LYS A 130 15.54 4.51 11.36
CA LYS A 130 17.00 4.29 11.36
C LYS A 130 17.78 5.45 10.75
N VAL A 131 17.26 6.08 9.71
CA VAL A 131 17.87 7.29 9.12
C VAL A 131 17.85 8.44 10.12
N TYR A 132 16.74 8.65 10.84
CA TYR A 132 16.65 9.67 11.89
C TYR A 132 17.59 9.38 13.07
N GLU A 133 17.67 8.13 13.52
CA GLU A 133 18.59 7.70 14.57
C GLU A 133 20.05 7.94 14.18
N LEU A 134 20.42 7.59 12.93
CA LEU A 134 21.75 7.83 12.39
C LEU A 134 22.06 9.33 12.33
N ALA A 135 21.12 10.12 11.80
CA ALA A 135 21.28 11.58 11.71
C ALA A 135 21.43 12.22 13.10
N SER A 136 20.64 11.78 14.09
CA SER A 136 20.76 12.26 15.47
C SER A 136 22.11 11.87 16.06
N SER A 137 22.56 10.62 15.87
CA SER A 137 23.86 10.16 16.36
C SER A 137 25.02 10.97 15.77
N VAL A 138 24.97 11.27 14.47
CA VAL A 138 25.97 12.12 13.81
C VAL A 138 25.95 13.53 14.38
N LYS A 139 24.76 14.12 14.54
CA LYS A 139 24.60 15.45 15.15
C LYS A 139 25.18 15.49 16.57
N ASP A 140 24.85 14.51 17.41
CA ASP A 140 25.31 14.45 18.80
C ASP A 140 26.83 14.28 18.86
N ARG A 141 27.39 13.43 17.99
CA ARG A 141 28.85 13.29 17.86
C ARG A 141 29.50 14.60 17.44
N LEU A 142 29.00 15.26 16.40
CA LEU A 142 29.50 16.57 15.95
C LEU A 142 29.46 17.60 17.07
N LEU A 143 28.33 17.68 17.79
CA LEU A 143 28.18 18.56 18.93
C LEU A 143 29.07 18.17 20.10
N SER A 144 29.60 16.95 20.19
CA SER A 144 30.54 16.54 21.25
C SER A 144 32.02 16.73 20.89
N ILE A 145 32.37 16.93 19.60
CA ILE A 145 33.77 17.03 19.15
C ILE A 145 34.49 18.19 19.84
N HIS A 146 33.83 19.34 19.98
CA HIS A 146 34.46 20.52 20.59
C HIS A 146 34.96 20.28 22.02
N LEU A 147 34.26 19.45 22.81
CA LEU A 147 34.69 19.08 24.17
C LEU A 147 35.96 18.23 24.16
N LYS A 148 36.05 17.29 23.21
CA LYS A 148 37.23 16.43 23.04
C LYS A 148 38.44 17.21 22.54
N VAL A 149 38.22 18.13 21.60
CA VAL A 149 39.29 18.96 21.05
C VAL A 149 39.78 19.95 22.10
N ALA A 150 38.87 20.61 22.84
CA ALA A 150 39.25 21.52 23.92
C ALA A 150 40.14 20.82 24.96
N SER A 151 39.69 19.70 25.51
CA SER A 151 40.48 18.91 26.48
C SER A 151 41.82 18.42 25.91
N SER A 152 41.86 18.02 24.62
CA SER A 152 43.11 17.60 23.97
C SER A 152 44.09 18.74 23.72
N CYS A 153 43.61 19.97 23.50
CA CYS A 153 44.44 21.16 23.36
C CYS A 153 44.95 21.71 24.70
N MET A 154 44.19 21.50 25.78
CA MET A 154 44.57 21.94 27.13
C MET A 154 45.79 21.19 27.67
N ALA A 155 45.89 19.88 27.44
CA ALA A 155 47.00 19.09 27.97
C ALA A 155 48.40 19.53 27.46
N PRO A 156 48.61 19.77 26.14
CA PRO A 156 49.86 20.33 25.64
C PRO A 156 50.12 21.76 26.11
N LEU A 157 49.07 22.57 26.23
CA LEU A 157 49.19 23.96 26.71
C LEU A 157 49.65 24.00 28.16
N GLU A 158 49.08 23.16 29.02
CA GLU A 158 49.51 22.98 30.41
C GLU A 158 50.98 22.54 30.48
N SER A 159 51.37 21.54 29.68
CA SER A 159 52.76 21.07 29.62
C SER A 159 53.72 22.19 29.24
N ALA A 160 53.43 22.93 28.17
CA ALA A 160 54.28 24.02 27.70
C ALA A 160 54.44 25.16 28.72
N LEU A 161 53.38 25.47 29.47
CA LEU A 161 53.41 26.48 30.53
C LEU A 161 54.22 26.02 31.74
N VAL A 162 54.12 24.74 32.12
CA VAL A 162 54.94 24.17 33.19
C VAL A 162 56.42 24.13 32.77
N ASP A 163 56.71 23.75 31.52
CA ASP A 163 58.08 23.75 30.97
C ASP A 163 58.69 25.16 30.93
N SER A 164 57.86 26.20 30.81
CA SER A 164 58.28 27.61 30.89
C SER A 164 58.60 28.11 32.31
N GLY A 165 58.48 27.24 33.33
CA GLY A 165 58.87 27.52 34.71
C GLY A 165 57.74 27.99 35.63
N LEU A 166 56.48 27.90 35.19
CA LEU A 166 55.32 28.20 36.02
C LEU A 166 54.94 26.98 36.88
N SER A 167 54.51 27.22 38.13
CA SER A 167 54.07 26.11 39.00
C SER A 167 52.74 25.53 38.50
N ASN A 168 52.59 24.21 38.59
CA ASN A 168 51.42 23.50 38.07
C ASN A 168 50.09 24.04 38.65
N ASP A 169 50.08 24.40 39.95
CA ASP A 169 48.91 24.95 40.63
C ASP A 169 48.55 26.37 40.18
N THR A 170 49.54 27.20 39.83
CA THR A 170 49.26 28.56 39.31
C THR A 170 48.73 28.50 37.88
N VAL A 171 49.27 27.60 37.06
CA VAL A 171 48.80 27.37 35.68
C VAL A 171 47.35 26.88 35.67
N ARG A 172 47.02 25.85 36.46
CA ARG A 172 45.64 25.32 36.52
C ARG A 172 44.63 26.33 37.03
N ASN A 173 44.99 27.11 38.06
CA ASN A 173 44.12 28.18 38.56
C ASN A 173 43.93 29.29 37.51
N ALA A 174 44.99 29.71 36.82
CA ALA A 174 44.89 30.72 35.78
C ALA A 174 44.04 30.26 34.59
N LEU A 175 44.22 29.01 34.14
CA LEU A 175 43.44 28.42 33.05
C LEU A 175 41.96 28.23 33.41
N SER A 176 41.67 27.88 34.67
CA SER A 176 40.32 27.70 35.19
C SER A 176 39.58 29.03 35.35
N ILE A 177 40.24 30.06 35.90
CA ILE A 177 39.68 31.41 36.05
C ILE A 177 39.45 32.06 34.68
N GLY A 178 40.38 31.85 33.75
CA GLY A 178 40.28 32.38 32.39
C GLY A 178 39.24 31.67 31.51
N HIS A 179 38.63 30.57 31.99
CA HIS A 179 37.70 29.74 31.21
C HIS A 179 38.23 29.36 29.81
N ILE A 180 39.54 29.16 29.69
CA ILE A 180 40.22 29.01 28.40
C ILE A 180 39.71 27.78 27.64
N GLU A 181 39.41 26.68 28.36
CA GLU A 181 38.80 25.49 27.78
C GLU A 181 37.44 25.79 27.11
N LYS A 182 36.61 26.61 27.76
CA LYS A 182 35.30 27.02 27.22
C LYS A 182 35.47 27.90 25.99
N ILE A 183 36.42 28.82 26.01
CA ILE A 183 36.71 29.73 24.87
C ILE A 183 37.18 28.92 23.66
N ILE A 184 38.14 28.01 23.86
CA ILE A 184 38.63 27.12 22.79
C ILE A 184 37.48 26.26 22.24
N GLY A 185 36.67 25.69 23.13
CA GLY A 185 35.50 24.89 22.75
C GLY A 185 34.48 25.69 21.93
N GLU A 186 34.19 26.94 22.29
CA GLU A 186 33.26 27.82 21.56
C GLU A 186 33.80 28.21 20.18
N VAL A 187 35.10 28.52 20.06
CA VAL A 187 35.74 28.82 18.77
C VAL A 187 35.69 27.61 17.84
N VAL A 188 36.05 26.43 18.35
CA VAL A 188 35.99 25.19 17.57
C VAL A 188 34.55 24.88 17.15
N ARG A 189 33.58 25.00 18.07
CA ARG A 189 32.17 24.78 17.77
C ARG A 189 31.69 25.71 16.65
N LYS A 190 32.02 27.00 16.73
CA LYS A 190 31.61 28.00 15.73
C LYS A 190 32.20 27.66 14.35
N ASN A 191 33.50 27.36 14.29
CA ASN A 191 34.17 26.99 13.03
C ASN A 191 33.60 25.70 12.41
N VAL A 192 33.24 24.70 13.24
CA VAL A 192 32.59 23.47 12.76
C VAL A 192 31.20 23.78 12.19
N ILE A 193 30.40 24.61 12.86
CA ILE A 193 29.06 25.00 12.36
C ILE A 193 29.18 25.79 11.05
N ASP A 194 30.10 26.74 10.96
CA ASP A 194 30.31 27.55 9.77
C ASP A 194 30.80 26.69 8.60
N SER A 195 31.74 25.76 8.84
CA SER A 195 32.20 24.80 7.82
C SER A 195 31.08 23.87 7.35
N LEU A 196 30.22 23.39 8.26
CA LEU A 196 29.06 22.57 7.90
C LEU A 196 28.05 23.36 7.06
N ARG A 197 27.81 24.63 7.40
CA ARG A 197 26.95 25.53 6.63
C ARG A 197 27.50 25.73 5.22
N ASP A 198 28.80 25.97 5.09
CA ASP A 198 29.47 26.14 3.79
C ASP A 198 29.36 24.89 2.91
N ILE A 199 29.51 23.69 3.49
CA ILE A 199 29.35 22.43 2.76
C ILE A 199 27.90 22.26 2.27
N ILE A 200 26.92 22.51 3.15
CA ILE A 200 25.50 22.43 2.79
C ILE A 200 25.15 23.42 1.68
N SER A 201 25.68 24.64 1.74
CA SER A 201 25.45 25.66 0.72
C SER A 201 26.09 25.31 -0.63
N LYS A 202 27.28 24.68 -0.64
CA LYS A 202 27.98 24.26 -1.88
C LYS A 202 27.35 23.05 -2.56
N GLU A 203 26.73 22.14 -1.81
CA GLU A 203 26.03 20.99 -2.42
C GLU A 203 24.75 21.41 -3.15
N GLN A 204 24.11 22.51 -2.74
CA GLN A 204 22.90 23.02 -3.42
C GLN A 204 23.18 23.61 -4.81
N GLU A 205 24.38 24.16 -5.05
CA GLU A 205 24.78 24.69 -6.36
C GLU A 205 25.11 23.60 -7.39
N ASN A 206 25.46 22.39 -6.95
CA ASN A 206 25.85 21.27 -7.82
C ASN A 206 24.68 20.31 -8.16
N PHE A 207 23.46 20.61 -7.70
CA PHE A 207 22.26 19.81 -7.92
C PHE A 207 21.23 20.46 -8.87
N VAL A 208 21.54 21.62 -9.45
CA VAL A 208 20.79 22.27 -10.54
C VAL A 208 21.52 22.07 -11.85
#